data_AF-A0A7C6X3Z5-F1
#
_entry.id   AF-A0A7C6X3Z5-F1
#
_cell.length_a   1.000
_cell.length_b   1.000
_cell.length_c   1.000
_cell.angle_alpha   90.00
_cell.angle_beta   90.00
_cell.angle_gamma   90.00
#
_symmetry.space_group_name_H-M   'P 1'
#
loop_
_entity.id
_entity.type
_entity.pdbx_description
1 polymer ?
#
loop_
_entity_poly.entity_id
_entity_poly.type
_entity_poly.pdbx_seq_one_letter_code
_entity_poly.pdbx_strand_id
1 'polypeptide(L)' 'AAVALMGLAGEMAREQLTPAEGNVSYRNHIIDQIFLMTPKIFGEKVRYEIR' A
#
# COMPACT_ATOMS: atom_id res chain seq x y z
N ALA A 1 1.98 -13.26 -4.24
CA ALA A 1 2.75 -12.07 -3.80
C ALA A 1 2.17 -10.75 -4.34
N ALA A 2 1.98 -10.58 -5.66
CA ALA A 2 1.51 -9.31 -6.24
C ALA A 2 0.20 -8.77 -5.63
N VAL A 3 -0.81 -9.62 -5.43
CA VAL A 3 -2.10 -9.21 -4.82
C VAL A 3 -1.94 -8.73 -3.37
N ALA A 4 -1.11 -9.41 -2.58
CA ALA A 4 -0.83 -9.04 -1.20
C ALA A 4 -0.06 -7.71 -1.12
N LEU A 5 0.86 -7.46 -2.06
CA LEU A 5 1.59 -6.21 -2.17
C LEU A 5 0.67 -5.04 -2.55
N MET A 6 -0.23 -5.25 -3.51
CA MET A 6 -1.21 -4.23 -3.89
C MET A 6 -2.19 -3.92 -2.75
N GLY A 7 -2.62 -4.93 -1.99
CA GLY A 7 -3.47 -4.76 -0.81
C GLY A 7 -2.78 -3.91 0.26
N LEU A 8 -1.55 -4.28 0.63
CA LEU A 8 -0.74 -3.54 1.60
C LEU A 8 -0.47 -2.09 1.15
N ALA A 9 -0.13 -1.88 -0.13
CA ALA A 9 0.09 -0.54 -0.67
C ALA A 9 -1.18 0.32 -0.63
N GLY A 10 -2.36 -0.27 -0.88
CA GLY A 10 -3.66 0.40 -0.74
C GLY A 10 -3.97 0.82 0.68
N GLU A 11 -3.70 -0.04 1.66
CA GLU A 11 -3.86 0.26 3.08
C GLU A 11 -2.94 1.40 3.52
N MET A 12 -1.64 1.31 3.18
CA MET A 12 -0.66 2.35 3.50
C MET A 12 -0.96 3.69 2.81
N ALA A 13 -1.43 3.66 1.56
CA ALA A 13 -1.84 4.85 0.83
C ALA A 13 -3.09 5.50 1.43
N ARG A 14 -4.00 4.68 2.02
CA ARG A 14 -5.18 5.20 2.71
C ARG A 14 -4.82 5.89 4.03
N GLU A 15 -3.86 5.33 4.78
CA GLU A 15 -3.36 5.94 6.02
C GLU A 15 -2.71 7.32 5.79
N GLN A 16 -2.11 7.53 4.62
CA GLN A 16 -1.46 8.79 4.25
C GLN A 16 -2.41 9.82 3.63
N LEU A 17 -3.64 9.42 3.30
CA LEU A 17 -4.59 10.29 2.62
C LEU A 17 -5.17 11.34 3.58
N THR A 18 -5.08 12.61 3.21
CA THR A 18 -5.67 13.71 3.98
C THR A 18 -7.12 14.00 3.56
N PRO A 19 -7.94 14.64 4.41
CA PRO A 19 -9.33 14.96 4.06
C PRO A 19 -9.50 15.90 2.85
N ALA A 20 -8.46 16.64 2.47
CA ALA A 20 -8.47 17.53 1.31
C ALA A 20 -8.13 16.79 -0.01
N GLU A 21 -7.66 15.54 0.08
CA GLU A 21 -7.20 14.76 -1.06
C GLU A 21 -8.29 13.84 -1.60
N GLY A 22 -8.39 13.78 -2.94
CA GLY A 22 -9.36 12.96 -3.64
C GLY A 22 -8.76 11.69 -4.25
N ASN A 23 -9.56 11.02 -5.09
CA ASN A 23 -9.21 9.75 -5.73
C ASN A 23 -7.93 9.79 -6.57
N VAL A 24 -7.59 10.94 -7.17
CA VAL A 24 -6.36 11.11 -7.95
C VAL A 24 -5.13 11.02 -7.03
N SER A 25 -5.15 11.73 -5.91
CA SER A 25 -4.09 11.65 -4.90
C SER A 25 -3.98 10.25 -4.31
N TYR A 26 -5.11 9.61 -3.99
CA TYR A 26 -5.11 8.24 -3.49
C TYR A 26 -4.43 7.25 -4.44
N ARG A 27 -4.72 7.34 -5.75
CA ARG A 27 -4.04 6.50 -6.75
C ARG A 27 -2.55 6.77 -6.81
N ASN A 28 -2.14 8.04 -6.76
CA ASN A 28 -0.73 8.41 -6.77
C ASN A 28 -0.01 7.85 -5.52
N HIS A 29 -0.62 7.98 -4.35
CA HIS A 29 -0.11 7.39 -3.11
C HIS A 29 0.07 5.88 -3.21
N ILE A 30 -0.86 5.14 -3.85
CA ILE A 30 -0.69 3.69 -4.08
C ILE A 30 0.57 3.41 -4.91
N ILE A 31 0.79 4.18 -5.99
CA ILE A 31 1.97 4.02 -6.85
C ILE A 31 3.25 4.32 -6.06
N ASP A 32 3.24 5.38 -5.25
CA ASP A 32 4.37 5.75 -4.40
C ASP A 32 4.68 4.67 -3.37
N GLN A 33 3.65 4.08 -2.73
CA GLN A 33 3.83 2.99 -1.79
C GLN A 33 4.38 1.73 -2.46
N ILE A 34 3.97 1.43 -3.70
CA ILE A 34 4.53 0.30 -4.47
C ILE A 34 6.00 0.56 -4.80
N PHE A 35 6.35 1.78 -5.22
CA PHE A 35 7.72 2.14 -5.58
C PHE A 35 8.65 2.12 -4.36
N LEU A 36 8.18 2.58 -3.20
CA LEU A 36 8.93 2.59 -1.95
C LEU A 36 8.90 1.24 -1.22
N MET A 37 8.16 0.25 -1.71
CA MET A 37 8.01 -1.04 -1.06
C MET A 37 9.33 -1.80 -1.02
N THR A 38 9.81 -2.12 0.18
CA THR A 38 11.00 -2.95 0.39
C THR A 38 10.61 -4.34 0.91
N PRO A 39 11.43 -5.38 0.69
CA PRO A 39 11.15 -6.71 1.24
C PRO A 39 10.97 -6.72 2.76
N LYS A 40 11.66 -5.82 3.47
CA LYS A 40 11.52 -5.64 4.93
C LYS A 40 10.12 -5.12 5.29
N ILE A 41 9.70 -4.01 4.68
CA ILE A 41 8.37 -3.43 4.92
C ILE A 41 7.27 -4.42 4.54
N PHE A 42 7.47 -5.12 3.42
CA PHE A 42 6.54 -6.14 2.97
C PHE A 42 6.44 -7.27 4.00
N GLY A 43 7.54 -7.88 4.43
CA GLY A 43 7.51 -8.98 5.41
C GLY A 43 6.98 -8.60 6.79
N GLU A 44 7.20 -7.36 7.24
CA GLU A 44 6.71 -6.87 8.54
C GLU A 44 5.22 -6.54 8.53
N LYS A 45 4.69 -6.01 7.42
CA LYS A 45 3.33 -5.49 7.35
C LYS A 45 2.34 -6.37 6.60
N VAL A 46 2.82 -7.24 5.70
CA VAL A 46 1.92 -8.10 4.93
C VAL A 46 1.24 -9.11 5.85
N ARG A 47 -0.08 -9.15 5.81
CA ARG A 47 -0.88 -10.20 6.45
C ARG A 47 -1.38 -11.13 5.36
N TYR A 48 -0.82 -12.33 5.28
CA TYR A 48 -1.35 -13.39 4.43
C TYR A 48 -1.48 -14.68 5.24
N GLU A 49 -2.61 -15.36 5.06
CA GLU A 49 -2.76 -16.75 5.49
C GLU A 49 -2.26 -17.66 4.36
N ILE A 50 -1.39 -18.61 4.67
CA ILE A 50 -1.10 -19.73 3.78
C ILE A 50 -2.15 -20.79 4.08
N ARG A 51 -3.04 -21.05 3.13
CA ARG A 51 -3.94 -22.21 3.13
C ARG A 51 -3.41 -23.26 2.17
#